data_AF-A0A9W8GEL0-F1
#
_entry.id   AF-A0A9W8GEL0-F1
#
_cell.length_a   1.000
_cell.length_b   1.000
_cell.length_c   1.000
_cell.angle_alpha   90.00
_cell.angle_beta   90.00
_cell.angle_gamma   90.00
#
_symmetry.space_group_name_H-M   'P 1'
#
loop_
_entity.id
_entity.type
_entity.pdbx_description
1 polymer ?
#
loop_
_entity_poly.entity_id
_entity_poly.type
_entity_poly.pdbx_seq_one_letter_code
_entity_poly.pdbx_strand_id
1 'polypeptide(L)'
;MRFDEVNWSKLLPYDRGDEDAEFERAFVANLRVYILSSNYPAVTALLSQLDRQVPLVPPSPEMHSLALHLHFGNLTNSAYCNYHVVSLPLRVDVCRILYELITTQALDLALFSMCTSLLARMLRREEKLTIDDFSIDWRKLYDLTRSLAFPKVWHGNHSQRRSKLKSVLEVCCAANRFIPPAAAIEVLQELLPSVQFNSLDWQIVNIQLINLFVPTSVLPLGSATIESAESAPERWLPTIFSLWSFNLRASGYDAYFLNLVTCLAVEQRGQLRFTNEQIRIAFASGLHFFNLPVTRGAIPLPRNLSFSLTDTSYFYRLPANSSLPLSEERALTFARFIVYTMNDESPGGTMELFEQLVQMIEPFYHPSNNGSWTSILSRFLRNLSKELLERVTAEANEDCR
;
A
#
# COMPACT_ATOMS: atom_id res chain seq x y z
N MET A 1 26.42 38.93 -19.61
CA MET A 1 27.51 38.36 -18.78
C MET A 1 27.02 37.01 -18.28
N ARG A 2 27.86 35.98 -18.42
CA ARG A 2 27.50 34.55 -18.33
C ARG A 2 27.21 34.10 -16.89
N PHE A 3 26.36 33.08 -16.78
CA PHE A 3 25.95 32.38 -15.55
C PHE A 3 27.04 31.44 -14.96
N ASP A 4 28.30 31.60 -15.39
CA ASP A 4 29.35 30.59 -15.20
C ASP A 4 30.41 30.95 -14.14
N GLU A 5 30.25 32.02 -13.37
CA GLU A 5 31.26 32.48 -12.39
C GLU A 5 30.83 32.44 -10.91
N VAL A 6 29.73 31.75 -10.57
CA VAL A 6 29.41 31.50 -9.15
C VAL A 6 29.99 30.15 -8.74
N ASN A 7 31.12 30.20 -8.02
CA ASN A 7 31.69 29.01 -7.39
C ASN A 7 30.85 28.63 -6.16
N TRP A 8 29.83 27.81 -6.38
CA TRP A 8 28.86 27.34 -5.36
C TRP A 8 29.49 26.60 -4.17
N SER A 9 30.75 26.17 -4.28
CA SER A 9 31.47 25.48 -3.20
C SER A 9 32.04 26.39 -2.11
N LYS A 10 32.00 27.72 -2.27
CA LYS A 10 32.60 28.69 -1.33
C LYS A 10 31.62 29.53 -0.49
N LEU A 11 30.31 29.23 -0.54
CA LEU A 11 29.26 29.97 0.21
C LEU A 11 28.69 29.24 1.44
N LEU A 12 29.34 28.18 1.91
CA LEU A 12 29.02 27.55 3.20
C LEU A 12 30.30 27.37 4.01
N PRO A 13 30.35 28.01 5.18
CA PRO A 13 30.22 27.20 6.39
C PRO A 13 29.14 27.81 7.27
N TYR A 14 27.90 27.38 7.06
CA TYR A 14 26.84 27.59 8.04
C TYR A 14 26.38 26.20 8.48
N ASP A 15 26.66 25.90 9.74
CA ASP A 15 26.58 24.58 10.34
C ASP A 15 25.11 24.17 10.53
N ARG A 16 24.52 23.50 9.53
CA ARG A 16 23.11 23.03 9.57
C ARG A 16 22.83 22.01 10.67
N GLY A 17 23.86 21.45 11.31
CA GLY A 17 23.71 20.39 12.30
C GLY A 17 22.98 20.82 13.58
N ASP A 18 23.14 22.06 14.03
CA ASP A 18 22.59 22.51 15.31
C ASP A 18 21.07 22.76 15.26
N GLU A 19 20.57 23.37 14.17
CA GLU A 19 19.13 23.60 13.96
C GLU A 19 18.36 22.27 13.76
N ASP A 20 18.98 21.33 13.03
CA ASP A 20 18.42 20.00 12.80
C ASP A 20 18.34 19.20 14.12
N ALA A 21 19.39 19.25 14.95
CA ALA A 21 19.42 18.62 16.26
C ALA A 21 18.49 19.30 17.28
N GLU A 22 18.28 20.62 17.20
CA GLU A 22 17.29 21.33 18.00
C GLU A 22 15.86 20.92 17.63
N PHE A 23 15.58 20.79 16.33
CA PHE A 23 14.30 20.29 15.84
C PHE A 23 14.00 18.87 16.34
N GLU A 24 14.96 17.94 16.24
CA GLU A 24 14.80 16.57 16.75
C GLU A 24 14.49 16.55 18.25
N ARG A 25 15.22 17.36 19.04
CA ARG A 25 15.03 17.46 20.49
C ARG A 25 13.64 18.01 20.83
N ALA A 26 13.20 19.06 20.15
CA ALA A 26 11.87 19.62 20.33
C ALA A 26 10.77 18.62 19.92
N PHE A 27 10.98 17.88 18.82
CA PHE A 27 10.04 16.88 18.35
C PHE A 27 9.87 15.73 19.36
N VAL A 28 10.97 15.17 19.87
CA VAL A 28 10.96 14.11 20.89
C VAL A 28 10.35 14.59 22.20
N ALA A 29 10.68 15.80 22.65
CA ALA A 29 10.11 16.38 23.87
C ALA A 29 8.59 16.51 23.77
N ASN A 30 8.07 17.02 22.65
CA ASN A 30 6.64 17.17 22.42
C ASN A 30 5.92 15.81 22.32
N LEU A 31 6.53 14.82 21.68
CA LEU A 31 6.00 13.46 21.61
C LEU A 31 5.94 12.80 23.00
N ARG A 32 6.99 12.98 23.82
CA ARG A 32 7.05 12.50 25.21
C ARG A 32 5.98 13.14 26.09
N VAL A 33 5.88 14.47 26.07
CA VAL A 33 4.85 15.22 26.82
C VAL A 33 3.46 14.69 26.51
N TYR A 34 3.19 14.48 25.23
CA TYR A 34 1.91 13.97 24.76
C TYR A 34 1.60 12.54 25.26
N ILE A 35 2.53 11.60 25.10
CA ILE A 35 2.35 10.21 25.55
C ILE A 35 2.19 10.12 27.08
N LEU A 36 2.99 10.88 27.84
CA LEU A 36 2.91 10.92 29.30
C LEU A 36 1.59 11.52 29.79
N SER A 37 1.10 12.58 29.12
CA SER A 37 -0.20 13.19 29.44
C SER A 37 -1.40 12.27 29.12
N SER A 38 -1.21 11.29 28.23
CA SER A 38 -2.26 10.35 27.83
C SER A 38 -2.33 9.09 28.71
N ASN A 39 -1.43 8.94 29.69
CA ASN A 39 -1.41 7.91 30.73
C ASN A 39 -1.42 6.46 30.20
N TYR A 40 -0.57 6.15 29.21
CA TYR A 40 -0.44 4.80 28.62
C TYR A 40 0.79 4.04 29.13
N PRO A 41 0.66 3.11 30.11
CA PRO A 41 1.78 2.48 30.80
C PRO A 41 2.70 1.63 29.90
N ALA A 42 2.15 1.01 28.85
CA ALA A 42 2.94 0.23 27.87
C ALA A 42 3.91 1.12 27.06
N VAL A 43 3.55 2.38 26.84
CA VAL A 43 4.31 3.32 26.01
C VAL A 43 5.35 4.08 26.85
N THR A 44 5.09 4.25 28.16
CA THR A 44 6.04 4.85 29.11
C THR A 44 7.38 4.09 29.16
N ALA A 45 7.34 2.76 29.01
CA ALA A 45 8.55 1.91 28.96
C ALA A 45 9.31 1.96 27.62
N LEU A 46 8.63 2.30 26.52
CA LEU A 46 9.28 2.52 25.21
C LEU A 46 9.87 3.93 25.12
N LEU A 47 9.24 4.91 25.76
CA LEU A 47 9.76 6.28 25.86
C LEU A 47 11.08 6.40 26.63
N SER A 48 11.30 5.54 27.62
CA SER A 48 12.58 5.47 28.33
C SER A 48 13.72 4.92 27.46
N GLN A 49 13.42 4.31 26.31
CA GLN A 49 14.42 3.88 25.32
C GLN A 49 14.83 5.02 24.36
N LEU A 50 13.97 6.04 24.17
CA LEU A 50 14.26 7.25 23.39
C LEU A 50 15.25 8.22 24.08
N ASP A 51 16.08 7.74 25.01
CA ASP A 51 16.83 8.56 25.96
C ASP A 51 18.01 9.30 25.32
N ARG A 52 17.69 10.35 24.58
CA ARG A 52 18.54 11.52 24.42
C ARG A 52 18.06 12.53 25.45
N GLN A 53 18.94 12.89 26.38
CA GLN A 53 18.67 13.85 27.46
C GLN A 53 18.10 15.16 26.90
N VAL A 54 16.77 15.30 26.96
CA VAL A 54 16.09 16.57 26.74
C VAL A 54 15.29 16.87 28.00
N PRO A 55 15.59 17.97 28.72
CA PRO A 55 14.88 18.32 29.93
C PRO A 55 13.40 18.60 29.61
N LEU A 56 12.51 17.96 30.37
CA LEU A 56 11.07 18.14 30.29
C LEU A 56 10.67 19.51 30.87
N VAL A 57 9.89 20.27 30.12
CA VAL A 57 8.91 21.18 30.74
C VAL A 57 7.66 20.31 30.96
N PRO A 58 7.28 19.99 32.21
CA PRO A 58 6.07 19.23 32.44
C PRO A 58 4.87 20.02 31.92
N PRO A 59 3.93 19.41 31.17
CA PRO A 59 2.70 20.09 30.82
C PRO A 59 1.99 20.46 32.13
N SER A 60 1.48 21.70 32.21
CA SER A 60 0.58 22.06 33.29
C SER A 60 -0.61 21.09 33.29
N PRO A 61 -1.15 20.71 34.47
CA PRO A 61 -2.27 19.77 34.59
C PRO A 61 -3.58 20.25 33.91
N GLU A 62 -3.55 21.41 33.25
CA GLU A 62 -4.67 22.07 32.58
C GLU A 62 -4.50 22.16 31.05
N MET A 63 -3.59 21.39 30.44
CA MET A 63 -3.64 21.20 28.99
C MET A 63 -4.90 20.42 28.62
N HIS A 64 -5.98 21.15 28.37
CA HIS A 64 -7.26 20.64 27.92
C HIS A 64 -7.03 19.68 26.73
N SER A 65 -7.81 18.60 26.65
CA SER A 65 -7.70 17.59 25.58
C SER A 65 -7.54 18.24 24.19
N LEU A 66 -8.30 19.31 23.89
CA LEU A 66 -8.20 20.07 22.64
C LEU A 66 -6.81 20.69 22.39
N ALA A 67 -6.14 21.21 23.42
CA ALA A 67 -4.80 21.79 23.32
C ALA A 67 -3.75 20.70 23.03
N LEU A 68 -3.87 19.52 23.65
CA LEU A 68 -3.02 18.35 23.34
C LEU A 68 -3.22 17.88 21.90
N HIS A 69 -4.46 17.87 21.41
CA HIS A 69 -4.79 17.52 20.03
C HIS A 69 -4.21 18.50 19.01
N LEU A 70 -4.33 19.81 19.26
CA LEU A 70 -3.77 20.85 18.40
C LEU A 70 -2.24 20.80 18.41
N HIS A 71 -1.63 20.58 19.57
CA HIS A 71 -0.18 20.45 19.71
C HIS A 71 0.36 19.24 18.94
N PHE A 72 -0.30 18.09 19.07
CA PHE A 72 0.06 16.89 18.31
C PHE A 72 -0.21 17.07 16.80
N GLY A 73 -1.30 17.72 16.40
CA GLY A 73 -1.56 18.07 15.01
C GLY A 73 -0.44 18.92 14.41
N ASN A 74 -0.01 19.96 15.12
CA ASN A 74 1.12 20.79 14.72
C ASN A 74 2.44 19.99 14.66
N LEU A 75 2.66 19.09 15.61
CA LEU A 75 3.80 18.18 15.61
C LEU A 75 3.82 17.27 14.38
N THR A 76 2.67 16.70 14.00
CA THR A 76 2.54 15.84 12.81
C THR A 76 2.78 16.61 11.51
N ASN A 77 2.30 17.85 11.43
CA ASN A 77 2.53 18.74 10.29
C ASN A 77 4.00 19.18 10.23
N SER A 78 4.61 19.48 11.38
CA SER A 78 6.00 19.88 11.46
C SER A 78 6.95 18.73 11.12
N ALA A 79 6.71 17.52 11.64
CA ALA A 79 7.44 16.31 11.26
C ALA A 79 7.28 15.98 9.77
N TYR A 80 6.13 16.32 9.18
CA TYR A 80 5.90 16.16 7.75
C TYR A 80 6.73 17.15 6.91
N CYS A 81 6.70 18.44 7.26
CA CYS A 81 7.46 19.47 6.56
C CYS A 81 8.97 19.28 6.72
N ASN A 82 9.40 18.85 7.90
CA ASN A 82 10.81 18.69 8.26
C ASN A 82 11.27 17.23 8.26
N TYR A 83 10.56 16.33 7.57
CA TYR A 83 10.93 14.91 7.54
C TYR A 83 12.38 14.67 7.06
N HIS A 84 12.90 15.55 6.20
CA HIS A 84 14.28 15.49 5.71
C HIS A 84 15.33 15.73 6.80
N VAL A 85 14.96 16.47 7.84
CA VAL A 85 15.80 16.88 8.97
C VAL A 85 15.92 15.77 10.02
N VAL A 86 14.92 14.88 10.14
CA VAL A 86 14.92 13.78 11.12
C VAL A 86 15.93 12.70 10.72
N SER A 87 16.81 12.30 11.63
CA SER A 87 17.78 11.21 11.47
C SER A 87 17.13 9.84 11.34
N LEU A 88 17.78 8.91 10.64
CA LEU A 88 17.27 7.55 10.40
C LEU A 88 16.92 6.80 11.70
N PRO A 89 17.79 6.75 12.73
CA PRO A 89 17.48 6.04 13.97
C PRO A 89 16.23 6.59 14.66
N LEU A 90 16.09 7.93 14.71
CA LEU A 90 14.93 8.58 15.29
C LEU A 90 13.65 8.27 14.51
N ARG A 91 13.70 8.24 13.17
CA ARG A 91 12.53 7.85 12.35
C ARG A 91 12.07 6.44 12.67
N VAL A 92 13.01 5.49 12.78
CA VAL A 92 12.71 4.10 13.10
C VAL A 92 12.06 3.99 14.47
N ASP A 93 12.59 4.67 15.48
CA ASP A 93 12.03 4.64 16.84
C ASP A 93 10.63 5.26 16.90
N VAL A 94 10.41 6.36 16.18
CA VAL A 94 9.08 6.98 16.05
C VAL A 94 8.09 6.03 15.37
N CYS A 95 8.50 5.36 14.28
CA CYS A 95 7.67 4.35 13.62
C CYS A 95 7.30 3.20 14.57
N ARG A 96 8.25 2.69 15.35
CA ARG A 96 8.00 1.64 16.36
C ARG A 96 6.99 2.09 17.42
N ILE A 97 7.18 3.28 17.97
CA ILE A 97 6.28 3.83 19.00
C ILE A 97 4.87 4.03 18.46
N LEU A 98 4.74 4.64 17.28
CA LEU A 98 3.43 4.84 16.64
C LEU A 98 2.75 3.50 16.36
N TYR A 99 3.50 2.51 15.88
CA TYR A 99 2.98 1.17 15.61
C TYR A 99 2.46 0.48 16.88
N GLU A 100 3.23 0.47 17.98
CA GLU A 100 2.78 -0.09 19.26
C GLU A 100 1.58 0.67 19.84
N LEU A 101 1.54 2.00 19.68
CA LEU A 101 0.43 2.82 20.14
C LEU A 101 -0.87 2.52 19.39
N ILE A 102 -0.80 2.34 18.06
CA ILE A 102 -1.95 2.00 17.21
C ILE A 102 -2.47 0.59 17.52
N THR A 103 -1.57 -0.38 17.69
CA THR A 103 -1.93 -1.79 17.94
C THR A 103 -2.52 -2.02 19.34
N THR A 104 -2.18 -1.19 20.33
CA THR A 104 -2.73 -1.26 21.70
C THR A 104 -4.23 -0.87 21.78
N GLN A 105 -4.81 -0.26 20.74
CA GLN A 105 -6.23 0.14 20.63
C GLN A 105 -6.77 1.10 21.71
N ALA A 106 -5.93 1.58 22.63
CA ALA A 106 -6.34 2.42 23.75
C ALA A 106 -6.56 3.91 23.39
N LEU A 107 -6.34 4.28 22.12
CA LEU A 107 -6.49 5.65 21.63
C LEU A 107 -7.95 6.02 21.34
N ASP A 108 -8.30 7.27 21.64
CA ASP A 108 -9.50 7.90 21.11
C ASP A 108 -9.44 8.02 19.57
N LEU A 109 -10.56 8.35 18.93
CA LEU A 109 -10.62 8.36 17.46
C LEU A 109 -9.72 9.41 16.80
N ALA A 110 -9.59 10.60 17.40
CA ALA A 110 -8.85 11.70 16.80
C ALA A 110 -7.35 11.42 16.85
N LEU A 111 -6.86 10.99 18.01
CA LEU A 111 -5.47 10.59 18.22
C LEU A 111 -5.10 9.38 17.39
N PHE A 112 -5.98 8.38 17.33
CA PHE A 112 -5.80 7.21 16.48
C PHE A 112 -5.63 7.60 15.02
N SER A 113 -6.47 8.51 14.51
CA SER A 113 -6.40 8.97 13.12
C SER A 113 -5.11 9.76 12.84
N MET A 114 -4.66 10.61 13.77
CA MET A 114 -3.41 11.34 13.60
C MET A 114 -2.18 10.41 13.61
N CYS A 115 -2.12 9.44 14.52
CA CYS A 115 -1.02 8.49 14.62
C CYS A 115 -0.93 7.59 13.40
N THR A 116 -2.06 7.03 12.96
CA THR A 116 -2.13 6.20 11.75
C THR A 116 -1.75 6.98 10.50
N SER A 117 -2.23 8.21 10.33
CA SER A 117 -1.84 9.04 9.19
C SER A 117 -0.36 9.45 9.23
N LEU A 118 0.21 9.74 10.40
CA LEU A 118 1.64 10.02 10.53
C LEU A 118 2.47 8.80 10.15
N LEU A 119 2.16 7.63 10.73
CA LEU A 119 2.85 6.38 10.43
C LEU A 119 2.78 6.03 8.94
N ALA A 120 1.58 6.03 8.35
CA ALA A 120 1.40 5.73 6.92
C ALA A 120 2.22 6.69 6.02
N ARG A 121 2.32 7.97 6.39
CA ARG A 121 3.13 8.94 5.64
C ARG A 121 4.63 8.71 5.78
N MET A 122 5.11 8.36 6.98
CA MET A 122 6.53 8.04 7.19
C MET A 122 6.95 6.79 6.41
N LEU A 123 6.11 5.74 6.44
CA LEU A 123 6.36 4.48 5.72
C LEU A 123 6.33 4.64 4.18
N ARG A 124 5.55 5.58 3.64
CA ARG A 124 5.49 5.85 2.19
C ARG A 124 6.72 6.59 1.64
N ARG A 125 7.61 7.15 2.47
CA ARG A 125 8.81 7.86 2.00
C ARG A 125 9.99 6.87 1.93
N GLU A 126 9.98 6.10 0.86
CA GLU A 126 10.75 4.86 0.64
C GLU A 126 12.26 5.07 0.56
N GLU A 127 12.72 6.21 0.04
CA GLU A 127 14.15 6.52 -0.21
C GLU A 127 15.03 6.50 1.05
N LYS A 128 14.45 6.33 2.25
CA LYS A 128 15.14 6.51 3.53
C LYS A 128 14.85 5.45 4.59
N LEU A 129 14.04 4.43 4.32
CA LEU A 129 13.80 3.34 5.27
C LEU A 129 13.80 2.02 4.52
N THR A 130 14.68 1.11 4.95
CA THR A 130 14.74 -0.26 4.43
C THR A 130 14.13 -1.25 5.42
N ILE A 131 13.86 -2.48 4.96
CA ILE A 131 13.34 -3.57 5.79
C ILE A 131 14.32 -3.89 6.93
N ASP A 132 15.63 -3.78 6.67
CA ASP A 132 16.68 -4.06 7.66
C ASP A 132 16.66 -3.05 8.82
N ASP A 133 16.23 -1.82 8.56
CA ASP A 133 16.09 -0.77 9.60
C ASP A 133 14.83 -0.97 10.46
N PHE A 134 13.74 -1.39 9.81
CA PHE A 134 12.41 -1.45 10.42
C PHE A 134 11.56 -2.61 9.86
N SER A 135 11.39 -3.66 10.66
CA SER A 135 10.49 -4.77 10.37
C SER A 135 9.18 -4.63 11.15
N ILE A 136 8.04 -4.86 10.48
CA ILE A 136 6.72 -4.85 11.09
C ILE A 136 6.26 -6.29 11.39
N ASP A 137 5.75 -6.51 12.60
CA ASP A 137 4.98 -7.70 12.91
C ASP A 137 3.60 -7.63 12.23
N TRP A 138 3.35 -8.50 11.26
CA TRP A 138 2.09 -8.49 10.53
C TRP A 138 0.91 -8.92 11.40
N ARG A 139 1.14 -9.73 12.46
CA ARG A 139 0.08 -10.36 13.25
C ARG A 139 -0.72 -9.35 14.07
N LYS A 140 -0.07 -8.45 14.81
CA LYS A 140 -0.78 -7.43 15.60
C LYS A 140 -1.64 -6.51 14.71
N LEU A 141 -1.10 -6.15 13.54
CA LEU A 141 -1.81 -5.31 12.57
C LEU A 141 -2.97 -6.08 11.91
N TYR A 142 -2.77 -7.37 11.65
CA TYR A 142 -3.82 -8.26 11.17
C TYR A 142 -4.95 -8.41 12.16
N ASP A 143 -4.67 -8.72 13.43
CA ASP A 143 -5.68 -8.89 14.48
C ASP A 143 -6.45 -7.59 14.72
N LEU A 144 -5.76 -6.43 14.70
CA LEU A 144 -6.39 -5.11 14.72
C LEU A 144 -7.36 -4.93 13.55
N THR A 145 -6.89 -5.16 12.32
CA THR A 145 -7.70 -5.00 11.10
C THR A 145 -8.90 -5.95 11.10
N ARG A 146 -8.68 -7.21 11.48
CA ARG A 146 -9.72 -8.24 11.58
C ARG A 146 -10.76 -7.87 12.65
N SER A 147 -10.34 -7.38 13.82
CA SER A 147 -11.27 -6.95 14.87
C SER A 147 -12.17 -5.79 14.44
N LEU A 148 -11.67 -4.90 13.58
CA LEU A 148 -12.41 -3.76 13.05
C LEU A 148 -13.31 -4.15 11.86
N ALA A 149 -12.89 -5.13 11.04
CA ALA A 149 -13.60 -5.56 9.84
C ALA A 149 -14.67 -6.66 10.09
N PHE A 150 -14.50 -7.53 11.09
CA PHE A 150 -15.35 -8.72 11.28
C PHE A 150 -16.40 -8.57 12.41
N PRO A 151 -17.72 -8.77 12.13
CA PRO A 151 -18.84 -8.38 13.01
C PRO A 151 -19.28 -9.32 14.12
N LYS A 152 -18.45 -10.17 14.75
CA LYS A 152 -19.04 -11.17 15.68
C LYS A 152 -19.88 -10.54 16.81
N VAL A 153 -19.68 -9.25 17.14
CA VAL A 153 -20.52 -8.47 18.06
C VAL A 153 -20.63 -7.01 17.58
N TRP A 154 -21.59 -6.69 16.70
CA TRP A 154 -21.90 -5.30 16.32
C TRP A 154 -22.78 -4.59 17.37
N HIS A 155 -22.20 -4.34 18.54
CA HIS A 155 -22.74 -3.38 19.50
C HIS A 155 -21.80 -2.17 19.54
N GLY A 156 -22.30 -0.95 19.22
CA GLY A 156 -21.54 0.31 19.34
C GLY A 156 -21.59 1.28 18.13
N ASN A 157 -20.79 2.35 18.21
CA ASN A 157 -20.73 3.45 17.22
C ASN A 157 -20.10 3.02 15.88
N HIS A 158 -20.93 2.57 14.93
CA HIS A 158 -20.51 2.13 13.59
C HIS A 158 -19.64 3.13 12.82
N SER A 159 -19.92 4.43 12.95
CA SER A 159 -19.18 5.49 12.25
C SER A 159 -17.72 5.57 12.72
N GLN A 160 -17.47 5.51 14.03
CA GLN A 160 -16.13 5.59 14.59
C GLN A 160 -15.29 4.36 14.19
N ARG A 161 -15.87 3.16 14.21
CA ARG A 161 -15.17 1.93 13.78
C ARG A 161 -14.81 2.00 12.30
N ARG A 162 -15.72 2.48 11.45
CA ARG A 162 -15.45 2.66 10.01
C ARG A 162 -14.31 3.67 9.77
N SER A 163 -14.26 4.75 10.53
CA SER A 163 -13.16 5.71 10.48
C SER A 163 -11.84 5.11 10.97
N LYS A 164 -11.83 4.37 12.09
CA LYS A 164 -10.62 3.65 12.54
C LYS A 164 -10.15 2.66 11.49
N LEU A 165 -11.05 1.88 10.90
CA LEU A 165 -10.73 0.92 9.86
C LEU A 165 -10.11 1.60 8.64
N LYS A 166 -10.68 2.72 8.18
CA LYS A 166 -10.09 3.56 7.12
C LYS A 166 -8.63 3.89 7.41
N SER A 167 -8.34 4.42 8.59
CA SER A 167 -6.98 4.86 8.90
C SER A 167 -6.00 3.70 9.08
N VAL A 168 -6.47 2.54 9.57
CA VAL A 168 -5.64 1.31 9.66
C VAL A 168 -5.28 0.79 8.27
N LEU A 169 -6.22 0.80 7.32
CA LEU A 169 -5.96 0.33 5.96
C LEU A 169 -4.88 1.17 5.26
N GLU A 170 -4.87 2.49 5.50
CA GLU A 170 -3.83 3.37 4.97
C GLU A 170 -2.43 3.00 5.48
N VAL A 171 -2.34 2.59 6.75
CA VAL A 171 -1.11 2.05 7.35
C VAL A 171 -0.75 0.71 6.75
N CYS A 172 -1.71 -0.23 6.62
CA CYS A 172 -1.46 -1.56 6.07
C CYS A 172 -0.85 -1.48 4.67
N CYS A 173 -1.40 -0.63 3.79
CA CYS A 173 -0.87 -0.46 2.43
C CYS A 173 0.57 0.10 2.43
N ALA A 174 0.92 0.96 3.40
CA ALA A 174 2.28 1.48 3.52
C ALA A 174 3.24 0.51 4.22
N ALA A 175 2.70 -0.34 5.11
CA ALA A 175 3.41 -1.29 5.93
C ALA A 175 3.83 -2.56 5.18
N ASN A 176 3.11 -2.95 4.12
CA ASN A 176 3.31 -4.24 3.43
C ASN A 176 4.78 -4.51 3.05
N ARG A 177 5.50 -3.48 2.55
CA ARG A 177 6.92 -3.61 2.18
C ARG A 177 7.85 -3.92 3.35
N PHE A 178 7.47 -3.51 4.57
CA PHE A 178 8.24 -3.71 5.81
C PHE A 178 7.88 -5.03 6.51
N ILE A 179 6.96 -5.82 5.93
CA ILE A 179 6.70 -7.19 6.36
C ILE A 179 7.79 -8.08 5.74
N PRO A 180 8.49 -8.91 6.52
CA PRO A 180 9.49 -9.82 5.98
C PRO A 180 8.87 -10.76 4.93
N PRO A 181 9.50 -10.97 3.77
CA PRO A 181 8.95 -11.84 2.73
C PRO A 181 8.85 -13.30 3.16
N ALA A 182 9.65 -13.72 4.15
CA ALA A 182 9.53 -15.02 4.79
C ALA A 182 8.11 -15.29 5.34
N ALA A 183 7.39 -14.24 5.76
CA ALA A 183 6.05 -14.34 6.32
C ALA A 183 4.95 -14.64 5.28
N ALA A 184 5.24 -14.62 3.96
CA ALA A 184 4.21 -14.82 2.93
C ALA A 184 3.44 -16.13 3.10
N ILE A 185 4.15 -17.23 3.33
CA ILE A 185 3.53 -18.55 3.51
C ILE A 185 2.72 -18.59 4.80
N GLU A 186 3.25 -18.03 5.89
CA GLU A 186 2.56 -17.97 7.19
C GLU A 186 1.24 -17.20 7.08
N VAL A 187 1.27 -16.02 6.46
CA VAL A 187 0.09 -15.19 6.19
C VAL A 187 -0.93 -15.96 5.35
N LEU A 188 -0.49 -16.64 4.29
CA LEU A 188 -1.39 -17.43 3.45
C LEU A 188 -1.99 -18.63 4.19
N GLN A 189 -1.22 -19.31 5.04
CA GLN A 189 -1.71 -20.42 5.85
C GLN A 189 -2.81 -19.98 6.84
N GLU A 190 -2.70 -18.77 7.40
CA GLU A 190 -3.75 -18.20 8.26
C GLU A 190 -4.99 -17.78 7.44
N LEU A 191 -4.78 -17.13 6.29
CA LEU A 191 -5.86 -16.50 5.54
C LEU A 191 -6.63 -17.44 4.62
N LEU A 192 -5.95 -18.36 3.92
CA LEU A 192 -6.58 -19.25 2.93
C LEU A 192 -7.72 -20.11 3.51
N PRO A 193 -7.61 -20.73 4.71
CA PRO A 193 -8.70 -21.51 5.29
C PRO A 193 -9.98 -20.69 5.56
N SER A 194 -9.84 -19.37 5.71
CA SER A 194 -10.98 -18.47 5.94
C SER A 194 -11.70 -18.07 4.66
N VAL A 195 -11.11 -18.32 3.48
CA VAL A 195 -11.72 -18.03 2.18
C VAL A 195 -12.82 -19.04 1.89
N GLN A 196 -14.04 -18.70 2.29
CA GLN A 196 -15.23 -19.52 2.03
C GLN A 196 -15.85 -19.17 0.67
N PHE A 197 -16.10 -20.17 -0.17
CA PHE A 197 -16.72 -19.99 -1.50
C PHE A 197 -18.26 -19.90 -1.46
N ASN A 198 -18.87 -20.27 -0.34
CA ASN A 198 -20.33 -20.25 -0.18
C ASN A 198 -20.88 -18.88 0.28
N SER A 199 -20.01 -17.94 0.65
CA SER A 199 -20.40 -16.61 1.10
C SER A 199 -19.52 -15.54 0.47
N LEU A 200 -20.03 -14.91 -0.58
CA LEU A 200 -19.34 -13.86 -1.34
C LEU A 200 -18.95 -12.67 -0.45
N ASP A 201 -19.80 -12.31 0.52
CA ASP A 201 -19.55 -11.22 1.48
C ASP A 201 -18.33 -11.45 2.37
N TRP A 202 -18.02 -12.71 2.67
CA TRP A 202 -16.86 -13.09 3.48
C TRP A 202 -15.62 -13.28 2.62
N GLN A 203 -15.82 -13.87 1.44
CA GLN A 203 -14.75 -14.15 0.50
C GLN A 203 -13.98 -12.89 0.11
N ILE A 204 -14.69 -11.82 -0.24
CA ILE A 204 -14.07 -10.58 -0.73
C ILE A 204 -13.22 -9.87 0.34
N VAL A 205 -13.63 -9.94 1.61
CA VAL A 205 -12.88 -9.36 2.73
C VAL A 205 -11.60 -10.15 2.95
N ASN A 206 -11.64 -11.48 2.87
CA ASN A 206 -10.45 -12.30 3.02
C ASN A 206 -9.47 -12.11 1.85
N ILE A 207 -9.96 -11.96 0.60
CA ILE A 207 -9.11 -11.65 -0.56
C ILE A 207 -8.43 -10.28 -0.43
N GLN A 208 -9.12 -9.30 0.16
CA GLN A 208 -8.52 -8.00 0.50
C GLN A 208 -7.45 -8.13 1.58
N LEU A 209 -7.70 -8.91 2.62
CA LEU A 209 -6.68 -9.18 3.65
C LEU A 209 -5.45 -9.83 3.04
N ILE A 210 -5.62 -10.76 2.10
CA ILE A 210 -4.50 -11.35 1.34
C ILE A 210 -3.72 -10.26 0.61
N ASN A 211 -4.40 -9.33 -0.08
CA ASN A 211 -3.75 -8.20 -0.76
C ASN A 211 -3.00 -7.25 0.19
N LEU A 212 -3.47 -7.10 1.43
CA LEU A 212 -2.86 -6.18 2.39
C LEU A 212 -1.65 -6.78 3.12
N PHE A 213 -1.70 -8.08 3.42
CA PHE A 213 -0.75 -8.73 4.33
C PHE A 213 0.23 -9.68 3.65
N VAL A 214 -0.07 -10.19 2.45
CA VAL A 214 0.94 -10.98 1.71
C VAL A 214 2.05 -10.02 1.27
N PRO A 215 3.29 -10.19 1.76
CA PRO A 215 4.39 -9.32 1.40
C PRO A 215 4.76 -9.56 -0.06
N THR A 216 4.89 -8.48 -0.83
CA THR A 216 5.38 -8.52 -2.21
C THR A 216 6.84 -8.07 -2.35
N SER A 217 7.47 -7.62 -1.25
CA SER A 217 8.85 -7.16 -1.24
C SER A 217 9.85 -8.27 -1.54
N VAL A 218 10.96 -7.90 -2.16
CA VAL A 218 12.07 -8.82 -2.49
C VAL A 218 13.19 -8.62 -1.48
N LEU A 219 13.81 -9.71 -1.04
CA LEU A 219 15.05 -9.61 -0.27
C LEU A 219 16.19 -9.09 -1.17
N PRO A 220 17.05 -8.19 -0.67
CA PRO A 220 18.23 -7.76 -1.40
C PRO A 220 19.09 -8.94 -1.87
N LEU A 221 19.58 -8.87 -3.10
CA LEU A 221 20.52 -9.85 -3.66
C LEU A 221 21.74 -9.99 -2.72
N GLY A 222 21.83 -11.14 -2.03
CA GLY A 222 22.93 -11.46 -1.11
C GLY A 222 22.51 -11.91 0.28
N SER A 223 21.27 -11.68 0.71
CA SER A 223 20.74 -12.15 2.01
C SER A 223 19.91 -13.43 1.94
N ALA A 224 19.99 -14.16 0.81
CA ALA A 224 19.22 -15.36 0.57
C ALA A 224 19.60 -16.49 1.55
N THR A 225 18.86 -16.58 2.65
CA THR A 225 18.89 -17.73 3.58
C THR A 225 18.08 -18.89 3.01
N ILE A 226 18.27 -20.11 3.51
CA ILE A 226 17.49 -21.29 3.09
C ILE A 226 15.98 -21.03 3.28
N GLU A 227 15.59 -20.35 4.37
CA GLU A 227 14.20 -19.97 4.66
C GLU A 227 13.62 -18.99 3.62
N SER A 228 14.44 -18.09 3.07
CA SER A 228 14.00 -17.16 2.03
C SER A 228 13.68 -17.84 0.69
N ALA A 229 14.40 -18.93 0.36
CA ALA A 229 14.11 -19.75 -0.81
C ALA A 229 12.83 -20.57 -0.63
N GLU A 230 12.45 -20.85 0.62
CA GLU A 230 11.19 -21.53 0.92
C GLU A 230 9.98 -20.64 0.74
N SER A 231 10.09 -19.35 1.07
CA SER A 231 9.03 -18.36 0.89
C SER A 231 9.01 -17.68 -0.48
N ALA A 232 9.76 -18.23 -1.46
CA ALA A 232 9.81 -17.72 -2.82
C ALA A 232 8.41 -17.62 -3.45
N PRO A 233 8.11 -16.53 -4.20
CA PRO A 233 6.81 -16.32 -4.82
C PRO A 233 6.33 -17.49 -5.69
N GLU A 234 7.26 -18.16 -6.36
CA GLU A 234 7.03 -19.31 -7.22
C GLU A 234 6.27 -20.46 -6.53
N ARG A 235 6.40 -20.60 -5.20
CA ARG A 235 5.72 -21.67 -4.46
C ARG A 235 4.26 -21.38 -4.15
N TRP A 236 3.92 -20.13 -3.84
CA TRP A 236 2.57 -19.77 -3.40
C TRP A 236 1.73 -19.07 -4.49
N LEU A 237 2.37 -18.51 -5.51
CA LEU A 237 1.71 -17.87 -6.64
C LEU A 237 0.75 -18.81 -7.41
N PRO A 238 1.07 -20.09 -7.66
CA PRO A 238 0.12 -21.03 -8.26
C PRO A 238 -1.19 -21.17 -7.47
N THR A 239 -1.12 -21.10 -6.13
CA THR A 239 -2.32 -21.12 -5.26
C THR A 239 -3.17 -19.87 -5.47
N ILE A 240 -2.56 -18.70 -5.63
CA ILE A 240 -3.27 -17.44 -5.93
C ILE A 240 -3.98 -17.52 -7.28
N PHE A 241 -3.30 -18.00 -8.33
CA PHE A 241 -3.92 -18.17 -9.65
C PHE A 241 -5.00 -19.26 -9.67
N SER A 242 -4.82 -20.34 -8.90
CA SER A 242 -5.85 -21.35 -8.72
C SER A 242 -7.09 -20.71 -8.08
N LEU A 243 -6.92 -19.98 -6.97
CA LEU A 243 -7.99 -19.27 -6.30
C LEU A 243 -8.68 -18.25 -7.23
N TRP A 244 -7.90 -17.52 -8.03
CA TRP A 244 -8.43 -16.60 -9.04
C TRP A 244 -9.30 -17.32 -10.07
N SER A 245 -8.83 -18.45 -10.61
CA SER A 245 -9.55 -19.23 -11.62
C SER A 245 -10.87 -19.84 -11.13
N PHE A 246 -10.96 -20.18 -9.84
CA PHE A 246 -12.17 -20.75 -9.22
C PHE A 246 -13.24 -19.70 -8.93
N ASN A 247 -12.88 -18.42 -8.83
CA ASN A 247 -13.83 -17.37 -8.48
C ASN A 247 -14.72 -16.99 -9.67
N LEU A 248 -15.96 -16.57 -9.35
CA LEU A 248 -16.84 -15.94 -10.32
C LEU A 248 -16.09 -14.76 -10.93
N ARG A 249 -15.98 -14.69 -12.27
CA ARG A 249 -15.31 -13.61 -13.02
C ARG A 249 -16.08 -12.29 -12.88
N ALA A 250 -16.10 -11.76 -11.67
CA ALA A 250 -16.66 -10.47 -11.31
C ALA A 250 -15.51 -9.48 -11.18
N SER A 251 -15.66 -8.33 -11.82
CA SER A 251 -14.60 -7.34 -12.04
C SER A 251 -13.97 -6.81 -10.75
N GLY A 252 -14.64 -6.91 -9.59
CA GLY A 252 -14.06 -6.57 -8.30
C GLY A 252 -13.01 -7.56 -7.81
N TYR A 253 -13.27 -8.87 -7.91
CA TYR A 253 -12.31 -9.91 -7.50
C TYR A 253 -11.07 -9.91 -8.40
N ASP A 254 -11.30 -9.81 -9.71
CA ASP A 254 -10.26 -9.69 -10.73
C ASP A 254 -9.28 -8.55 -10.42
N ALA A 255 -9.79 -7.41 -9.95
CA ALA A 255 -8.97 -6.25 -9.62
C ALA A 255 -8.06 -6.49 -8.41
N TYR A 256 -8.53 -7.21 -7.39
CA TYR A 256 -7.71 -7.57 -6.23
C TYR A 256 -6.62 -8.58 -6.57
N PHE A 257 -6.93 -9.62 -7.33
CA PHE A 257 -5.91 -10.59 -7.73
C PHE A 257 -4.88 -9.97 -8.67
N LEU A 258 -5.34 -9.18 -9.64
CA LEU A 258 -4.42 -8.46 -10.53
C LEU A 258 -3.54 -7.50 -9.73
N ASN A 259 -4.08 -6.77 -8.76
CA ASN A 259 -3.28 -5.86 -7.92
C ASN A 259 -2.14 -6.59 -7.20
N LEU A 260 -2.42 -7.68 -6.50
CA LEU A 260 -1.39 -8.47 -5.81
C LEU A 260 -0.30 -8.96 -6.78
N VAL A 261 -0.71 -9.51 -7.92
CA VAL A 261 0.20 -10.03 -8.94
C VAL A 261 1.03 -8.91 -9.58
N THR A 262 0.43 -7.75 -9.83
CA THR A 262 1.12 -6.57 -10.35
C THR A 262 2.14 -6.05 -9.35
N CYS A 263 1.77 -5.89 -8.07
CA CYS A 263 2.69 -5.45 -7.01
C CYS A 263 3.91 -6.38 -6.96
N LEU A 264 3.68 -7.70 -7.01
CA LEU A 264 4.75 -8.68 -7.07
C LEU A 264 5.62 -8.52 -8.33
N ALA A 265 5.03 -8.34 -9.50
CA ALA A 265 5.78 -8.16 -10.76
C ALA A 265 6.67 -6.91 -10.73
N VAL A 266 6.17 -5.81 -10.16
CA VAL A 266 6.90 -4.54 -10.02
C VAL A 266 8.10 -4.70 -9.09
N GLU A 267 7.89 -5.29 -7.90
CA GLU A 267 8.94 -5.49 -6.90
C GLU A 267 10.04 -6.45 -7.40
N GLN A 268 9.65 -7.51 -8.11
CA GLN A 268 10.58 -8.51 -8.66
C GLN A 268 11.37 -8.00 -9.88
N ARG A 269 11.01 -6.85 -10.45
CA ARG A 269 11.71 -6.19 -11.58
C ARG A 269 12.11 -7.16 -12.71
N GLY A 270 11.22 -8.08 -13.06
CA GLY A 270 11.43 -9.06 -14.14
C GLY A 270 12.21 -10.34 -13.76
N GLN A 271 12.61 -10.52 -12.50
CA GLN A 271 13.21 -11.78 -12.02
C GLN A 271 12.18 -12.91 -11.96
N LEU A 272 10.94 -12.60 -11.56
CA LEU A 272 9.85 -13.55 -11.49
C LEU A 272 9.31 -13.87 -12.89
N ARG A 273 9.28 -15.16 -13.24
CA ARG A 273 8.72 -15.65 -14.50
C ARG A 273 7.29 -16.14 -14.31
N PHE A 274 6.34 -15.43 -14.92
CA PHE A 274 4.97 -15.89 -15.03
C PHE A 274 4.83 -16.93 -16.15
N THR A 275 3.94 -17.91 -15.96
CA THR A 275 3.62 -18.85 -17.03
C THR A 275 2.66 -18.21 -18.04
N ASN A 276 2.64 -18.73 -19.27
CA ASN A 276 1.73 -18.22 -20.31
C ASN A 276 0.26 -18.27 -19.87
N GLU A 277 -0.16 -19.31 -19.13
CA GLU A 277 -1.53 -19.42 -18.61
C GLU A 277 -1.83 -18.35 -17.56
N GLN A 278 -0.87 -18.03 -16.68
CA GLN A 278 -1.01 -16.97 -15.68
C GLN A 278 -1.16 -15.60 -16.35
N ILE A 279 -0.35 -15.32 -17.38
CA ILE A 279 -0.44 -14.09 -18.16
C ILE A 279 -1.79 -14.01 -18.88
N ARG A 280 -2.26 -15.10 -19.50
CA ARG A 280 -3.59 -15.16 -20.15
C ARG A 280 -4.72 -14.83 -19.17
N ILE A 281 -4.68 -15.36 -17.95
CA ILE A 281 -5.68 -15.05 -16.90
C ILE A 281 -5.67 -13.54 -16.60
N ALA A 282 -4.48 -12.96 -16.36
CA ALA A 282 -4.35 -11.54 -16.06
C ALA A 282 -4.85 -10.63 -17.21
N PHE A 283 -4.55 -10.99 -18.47
CA PHE A 283 -5.06 -10.27 -19.65
C PHE A 283 -6.57 -10.38 -19.82
N ALA A 284 -7.14 -11.57 -19.59
CA ALA A 284 -8.59 -11.77 -19.65
C ALA A 284 -9.31 -10.91 -18.60
N SER A 285 -8.78 -10.86 -17.38
CA SER A 285 -9.30 -10.00 -16.31
C SER A 285 -9.12 -8.50 -16.61
N GLY A 286 -7.97 -8.10 -17.16
CA GLY A 286 -7.71 -6.72 -17.57
C GLY A 286 -8.68 -6.21 -18.65
N LEU A 287 -9.00 -7.07 -19.63
CA LEU A 287 -9.97 -6.75 -20.69
C LEU A 287 -11.37 -6.44 -20.13
N HIS A 288 -11.80 -7.16 -19.09
CA HIS A 288 -13.08 -6.89 -18.44
C HIS A 288 -13.16 -5.48 -17.82
N PHE A 289 -12.04 -4.87 -17.42
CA PHE A 289 -12.05 -3.53 -16.83
C PHE A 289 -12.44 -2.43 -17.82
N PHE A 290 -12.22 -2.66 -19.12
CA PHE A 290 -12.60 -1.71 -20.15
C PHE A 290 -14.11 -1.68 -20.41
N ASN A 291 -14.86 -2.69 -19.96
CA ASN A 291 -16.31 -2.84 -20.18
C ASN A 291 -16.70 -2.62 -21.65
N LEU A 292 -15.92 -3.16 -22.58
CA LEU A 292 -16.15 -3.00 -24.01
C LEU A 292 -17.45 -3.73 -24.41
N PRO A 293 -18.26 -3.16 -25.31
CA PRO A 293 -19.45 -3.83 -25.84
C PRO A 293 -19.03 -4.90 -26.86
N VAL A 294 -18.59 -6.08 -26.39
CA VAL A 294 -18.03 -7.11 -27.29
C VAL A 294 -19.07 -8.05 -27.90
N THR A 295 -20.36 -7.91 -27.58
CA THR A 295 -21.40 -8.82 -28.11
C THR A 295 -22.54 -8.06 -28.75
N ARG A 296 -22.60 -8.08 -30.08
CA ARG A 296 -23.84 -7.80 -30.83
C ARG A 296 -24.86 -8.90 -30.48
N GLY A 297 -25.74 -8.64 -29.52
CA GLY A 297 -26.86 -9.52 -29.18
C GLY A 297 -26.89 -10.10 -27.76
N ALA A 298 -25.90 -9.84 -26.90
CA ALA A 298 -26.09 -10.09 -25.47
C ALA A 298 -26.98 -8.99 -24.91
N ILE A 299 -28.13 -9.35 -24.34
CA ILE A 299 -28.91 -8.43 -23.52
C ILE A 299 -27.97 -7.97 -22.40
N PRO A 300 -27.60 -6.68 -22.32
CA PRO A 300 -26.80 -6.20 -21.21
C PRO A 300 -27.53 -6.60 -19.93
N LEU A 301 -26.84 -7.23 -18.99
CA LEU A 301 -27.42 -7.46 -17.67
C LEU A 301 -28.02 -6.14 -17.19
N PRO A 302 -29.26 -6.13 -16.66
CA PRO A 302 -29.91 -4.92 -16.19
C PRO A 302 -28.92 -4.11 -15.36
N ARG A 303 -28.85 -2.79 -15.58
CA ARG A 303 -27.82 -1.93 -14.97
C ARG A 303 -27.68 -2.16 -13.46
N ASN A 304 -28.79 -2.42 -12.77
CA ASN A 304 -28.85 -2.72 -11.34
C ASN A 304 -28.19 -4.06 -10.97
N LEU A 305 -28.31 -5.08 -11.82
CA LEU A 305 -27.71 -6.40 -11.62
C LEU A 305 -26.23 -6.41 -12.02
N SER A 306 -25.87 -5.70 -13.09
CA SER A 306 -24.47 -5.47 -13.46
C SER A 306 -23.74 -4.67 -12.38
N PHE A 307 -24.34 -3.58 -11.90
CA PHE A 307 -23.84 -2.82 -10.75
C PHE A 307 -23.78 -3.68 -9.48
N SER A 308 -24.79 -4.50 -9.19
CA SER A 308 -24.74 -5.42 -8.04
C SER A 308 -23.73 -6.57 -8.17
N LEU A 309 -23.16 -6.84 -9.34
CA LEU A 309 -22.12 -7.87 -9.53
C LEU A 309 -20.72 -7.27 -9.72
N THR A 310 -20.63 -6.01 -10.10
CA THR A 310 -19.37 -5.30 -10.42
C THR A 310 -19.03 -4.21 -9.40
N ASP A 311 -20.04 -3.61 -8.78
CA ASP A 311 -19.89 -2.65 -7.70
C ASP A 311 -19.75 -3.38 -6.37
N THR A 312 -18.52 -3.76 -6.12
CA THR A 312 -18.08 -4.34 -4.86
C THR A 312 -18.11 -3.32 -3.71
N SER A 313 -18.35 -2.03 -3.98
CA SER A 313 -18.44 -0.97 -2.97
C SER A 313 -19.55 -1.18 -1.94
N TYR A 314 -20.67 -1.77 -2.36
CA TYR A 314 -21.80 -2.12 -1.49
C TYR A 314 -21.60 -3.43 -0.72
N PHE A 315 -20.73 -4.32 -1.21
CA PHE A 315 -20.38 -5.56 -0.51
C PHE A 315 -19.40 -5.32 0.64
N TYR A 316 -18.78 -4.14 0.70
CA TYR A 316 -17.75 -3.88 1.68
C TYR A 316 -18.29 -3.53 3.07
N ARG A 317 -17.79 -4.27 4.06
CA ARG A 317 -17.63 -3.82 5.45
C ARG A 317 -16.40 -2.93 5.65
N LEU A 318 -15.57 -2.78 4.62
CA LEU A 318 -14.40 -1.89 4.53
C LEU A 318 -14.79 -0.59 3.80
N PRO A 319 -14.25 0.59 4.16
CA PRO A 319 -14.66 1.84 3.53
C PRO A 319 -14.22 1.87 2.06
N ALA A 320 -15.18 1.93 1.13
CA ALA A 320 -14.94 2.05 -0.32
C ALA A 320 -14.01 3.21 -0.75
N ASN A 321 -13.75 4.15 0.17
CA ASN A 321 -13.01 5.39 -0.07
C ASN A 321 -11.68 5.44 0.73
N SER A 322 -11.18 4.30 1.21
CA SER A 322 -9.89 4.18 1.91
C SER A 322 -9.03 3.11 1.28
N SER A 323 -7.98 3.57 0.61
CA SER A 323 -6.75 2.84 0.24
C SER A 323 -6.82 1.49 -0.46
N LEU A 324 -7.92 1.13 -1.12
CA LEU A 324 -7.88 0.27 -2.31
C LEU A 324 -8.79 0.90 -3.41
N PRO A 325 -8.31 1.93 -4.13
CA PRO A 325 -9.07 2.65 -5.15
C PRO A 325 -9.04 1.89 -6.46
N LEU A 326 -9.53 0.65 -6.46
CA LEU A 326 -9.41 -0.19 -7.64
C LEU A 326 -10.21 0.34 -8.84
N SER A 327 -11.24 1.17 -8.67
CA SER A 327 -11.99 1.68 -9.84
C SER A 327 -11.11 2.55 -10.77
N GLU A 328 -10.40 3.54 -10.20
CA GLU A 328 -9.52 4.41 -10.97
C GLU A 328 -8.14 3.77 -11.23
N GLU A 329 -7.69 2.89 -10.33
CA GLU A 329 -6.41 2.21 -10.46
C GLU A 329 -6.44 0.95 -11.34
N ARG A 330 -7.59 0.35 -11.65
CA ARG A 330 -7.67 -0.86 -12.53
C ARG A 330 -6.84 -0.73 -13.81
N ALA A 331 -6.98 0.41 -14.50
CA ALA A 331 -6.23 0.68 -15.72
C ALA A 331 -4.73 0.88 -15.46
N LEU A 332 -4.37 1.48 -14.32
CA LEU A 332 -2.99 1.62 -13.88
C LEU A 332 -2.38 0.26 -13.52
N THR A 333 -3.04 -0.53 -12.69
CA THR A 333 -2.64 -1.87 -12.26
C THR A 333 -2.44 -2.79 -13.46
N PHE A 334 -3.35 -2.74 -14.44
CA PHE A 334 -3.20 -3.54 -15.66
C PHE A 334 -2.06 -3.04 -16.54
N ALA A 335 -1.91 -1.72 -16.73
CA ALA A 335 -0.78 -1.14 -17.46
C ALA A 335 0.57 -1.52 -16.82
N ARG A 336 0.67 -1.42 -15.49
CA ARG A 336 1.83 -1.86 -14.70
C ARG A 336 2.14 -3.34 -14.90
N PHE A 337 1.12 -4.19 -14.81
CA PHE A 337 1.29 -5.62 -15.04
C PHE A 337 1.94 -5.87 -16.41
N ILE A 338 1.38 -5.28 -17.46
CA ILE A 338 1.89 -5.43 -18.82
C ILE A 338 3.36 -4.97 -18.87
N VAL A 339 3.66 -3.74 -18.42
CA VAL A 339 5.01 -3.16 -18.48
C VAL A 339 6.02 -4.01 -17.73
N TYR A 340 5.74 -4.42 -16.49
CA TYR A 340 6.71 -5.15 -15.65
C TYR A 340 6.77 -6.66 -15.95
N THR A 341 5.91 -7.15 -16.83
CA THR A 341 5.98 -8.52 -17.38
C THR A 341 6.41 -8.56 -18.84
N MET A 342 6.80 -7.41 -19.44
CA MET A 342 7.49 -7.41 -20.74
C MET A 342 8.90 -7.98 -20.55
N ASN A 343 9.02 -9.29 -20.71
CA ASN A 343 10.29 -9.99 -20.87
C ASN A 343 10.36 -10.55 -22.30
N ASP A 344 11.56 -10.51 -22.88
CA ASP A 344 11.77 -10.92 -24.26
C ASP A 344 11.94 -12.46 -24.34
N GLU A 345 11.46 -13.04 -25.46
CA GLU A 345 11.77 -14.40 -25.96
C GLU A 345 10.88 -15.63 -25.60
N SER A 346 9.68 -15.51 -25.01
CA SER A 346 8.75 -16.67 -24.96
C SER A 346 7.56 -16.54 -25.92
N PRO A 347 7.34 -17.50 -26.85
CA PRO A 347 6.11 -17.51 -27.67
C PRO A 347 4.88 -17.68 -26.76
N GLY A 348 3.84 -16.87 -26.98
CA GLY A 348 2.66 -16.79 -26.13
C GLY A 348 2.84 -15.97 -24.84
N GLY A 349 3.93 -15.20 -24.73
CA GLY A 349 4.20 -14.32 -23.58
C GLY A 349 3.43 -13.00 -23.61
N THR A 350 3.78 -12.10 -22.70
CA THR A 350 3.12 -10.80 -22.50
C THR A 350 3.04 -9.96 -23.77
N MET A 351 4.10 -9.93 -24.59
CA MET A 351 4.17 -9.07 -25.77
C MET A 351 3.19 -9.48 -26.88
N GLU A 352 3.02 -10.78 -27.11
CA GLU A 352 2.07 -11.29 -28.10
C GLU A 352 0.62 -10.99 -27.68
N LEU A 353 0.31 -11.20 -26.39
CA LEU A 353 -1.01 -10.87 -25.84
C LEU A 353 -1.25 -9.36 -25.82
N PHE A 354 -0.21 -8.55 -25.63
CA PHE A 354 -0.29 -7.10 -25.71
C PHE A 354 -0.57 -6.62 -27.13
N GLU A 355 0.08 -7.20 -28.14
CA GLU A 355 -0.22 -6.90 -29.56
C GLU A 355 -1.69 -7.22 -29.89
N GLN A 356 -2.17 -8.42 -29.51
CA GLN A 356 -3.56 -8.82 -29.70
C GLN A 356 -4.53 -7.87 -28.97
N LEU A 357 -4.17 -7.43 -27.75
CA LEU A 357 -4.96 -6.46 -27.00
C LEU A 357 -5.05 -5.14 -27.74
N VAL A 358 -3.93 -4.60 -28.24
CA VAL A 358 -3.89 -3.33 -29.00
C VAL A 358 -4.78 -3.41 -30.24
N GLN A 359 -4.66 -4.49 -31.02
CA GLN A 359 -5.52 -4.72 -32.19
C GLN A 359 -7.01 -4.77 -31.82
N MET A 360 -7.36 -5.35 -30.66
CA MET A 360 -8.73 -5.43 -30.18
C MET A 360 -9.29 -4.06 -29.74
N ILE A 361 -8.48 -3.24 -29.08
CA ILE A 361 -8.92 -1.94 -28.54
C ILE A 361 -8.80 -0.78 -29.54
N GLU A 362 -8.00 -0.94 -30.61
CA GLU A 362 -7.78 0.08 -31.65
C GLU A 362 -9.09 0.68 -32.21
N PRO A 363 -10.12 -0.09 -32.58
CA PRO A 363 -11.37 0.46 -33.11
C PRO A 363 -12.11 1.38 -32.12
N PHE A 364 -11.86 1.24 -30.82
CA PHE A 364 -12.48 2.04 -29.76
C PHE A 364 -11.78 3.39 -29.52
N TYR A 365 -10.62 3.63 -30.14
CA TYR A 365 -9.93 4.92 -30.11
C TYR A 365 -10.31 5.86 -31.26
N HIS A 366 -11.06 5.38 -32.26
CA HIS A 366 -11.50 6.23 -33.37
C HIS A 366 -12.40 7.37 -32.84
N PRO A 367 -12.22 8.64 -33.27
CA PRO A 367 -12.98 9.79 -32.74
C PRO A 367 -14.50 9.67 -32.87
N SER A 368 -14.99 8.87 -33.82
CA SER A 368 -16.42 8.60 -34.00
C SER A 368 -16.97 7.48 -33.11
N ASN A 369 -16.11 6.72 -32.41
CA ASN A 369 -16.49 5.59 -31.55
C ASN A 369 -16.36 5.95 -30.05
N ASN A 370 -17.06 7.01 -29.64
CA ASN A 370 -17.07 7.47 -28.25
C ASN A 370 -18.12 6.72 -27.42
N GLY A 371 -17.76 6.35 -26.20
CA GLY A 371 -18.65 5.67 -25.26
C GLY A 371 -18.14 5.72 -23.82
N SER A 372 -18.74 4.91 -22.96
CA SER A 372 -18.31 4.81 -21.55
C SER A 372 -16.87 4.30 -21.39
N TRP A 373 -16.37 3.56 -22.38
CA TRP A 373 -14.99 3.04 -22.42
C TRP A 373 -13.93 4.09 -22.76
N THR A 374 -14.29 5.19 -23.46
CA THR A 374 -13.30 6.17 -23.95
C THR A 374 -12.47 6.76 -22.81
N SER A 375 -13.10 7.04 -21.67
CA SER A 375 -12.42 7.61 -20.50
C SER A 375 -11.42 6.64 -19.86
N ILE A 376 -11.74 5.35 -19.78
CA ILE A 376 -10.85 4.35 -19.17
C ILE A 376 -9.72 3.96 -20.13
N LEU A 377 -9.99 3.87 -21.44
CA LEU A 377 -8.99 3.61 -22.46
C LEU A 377 -7.95 4.73 -22.55
N SER A 378 -8.38 6.00 -22.59
CA SER A 378 -7.43 7.14 -22.58
C SER A 378 -6.57 7.17 -21.31
N ARG A 379 -7.11 6.78 -20.15
CA ARG A 379 -6.32 6.64 -18.92
C ARG A 379 -5.34 5.47 -19.01
N PHE A 380 -5.77 4.33 -19.54
CA PHE A 380 -4.91 3.17 -19.74
C PHE A 380 -3.71 3.50 -20.60
N LEU A 381 -3.91 4.15 -21.76
CA LEU A 381 -2.82 4.54 -22.65
C LEU A 381 -1.82 5.48 -21.96
N ARG A 382 -2.32 6.52 -21.28
CA ARG A 382 -1.47 7.45 -20.52
C ARG A 382 -0.68 6.73 -19.43
N ASN A 383 -1.33 5.85 -18.67
CA ASN A 383 -0.69 5.12 -17.58
C ASN A 383 0.36 4.14 -18.13
N LEU A 384 0.09 3.47 -19.24
CA LEU A 384 1.03 2.57 -19.91
C LEU A 384 2.30 3.31 -20.34
N SER A 385 2.16 4.46 -21.01
CA SER A 385 3.31 5.27 -21.40
C SER A 385 4.11 5.79 -20.20
N LYS A 386 3.41 6.20 -19.14
CA LYS A 386 4.04 6.68 -17.90
C LYS A 386 4.87 5.57 -17.23
N GLU A 387 4.28 4.40 -17.02
CA GLU A 387 4.94 3.29 -16.30
C GLU A 387 6.08 2.69 -17.13
N LEU A 388 5.96 2.65 -18.46
CA LEU A 388 7.06 2.27 -19.33
C LEU A 388 8.24 3.25 -19.21
N LEU A 389 7.96 4.55 -19.19
CA LEU A 389 8.99 5.56 -18.98
C LEU A 389 9.65 5.40 -17.61
N GLU A 390 8.86 5.21 -16.55
CA GLU A 390 9.36 4.98 -15.19
C GLU A 390 10.28 3.75 -15.14
N ARG A 391 9.86 2.63 -15.74
CA ARG A 391 10.68 1.40 -15.84
C ARG A 391 12.00 1.67 -16.58
N VAL A 392 11.96 2.29 -17.76
CA VAL A 392 13.16 2.58 -18.56
C VAL A 392 14.11 3.53 -17.80
N THR A 393 13.58 4.56 -17.14
CA THR A 393 14.41 5.47 -16.33
C THR A 393 15.03 4.77 -15.13
N ALA A 394 14.32 3.84 -14.49
CA ALA A 394 14.85 3.06 -13.37
C ALA A 394 15.93 2.08 -13.83
N GLU A 395 15.76 1.42 -14.98
CA GLU A 395 16.75 0.53 -15.59
C GLU A 395 18.00 1.29 -16.10
N ALA A 396 17.84 2.55 -16.49
CA ALA A 396 18.94 3.40 -16.97
C ALA A 396 19.81 3.99 -15.85
N ASN A 397 19.30 4.12 -14.63
CA ASN A 397 20.06 4.63 -13.49
C ASN A 397 21.04 3.56 -12.97
N GLU A 398 22.34 3.87 -12.98
CA GLU A 398 23.44 2.93 -12.68
C GLU A 398 23.43 2.37 -11.23
N ASP A 399 22.75 3.03 -10.29
CA ASP A 399 22.58 2.57 -8.89
C ASP A 399 21.61 1.37 -8.74
N CYS A 400 21.02 0.88 -9.83
CA CYS A 400 20.10 -0.26 -9.86
C CYS A 400 20.67 -1.53 -10.53
N ARG A 401 21.99 -1.64 -10.71
CA ARG A 401 22.65 -2.87 -11.17
C ARG A 401 23.13 -3.77 -10.05
#